data_AF-A0AAD2CWU1-F1
#
_entry.id   AF-A0AAD2CWU1-F1
#
_cell.length_a   1.000
_cell.length_b   1.000
_cell.length_c   1.000
_cell.angle_alpha   90.00
_cell.angle_beta   90.00
_cell.angle_gamma   90.00
#
_symmetry.space_group_name_H-M   'P 1'
#
loop_
_entity.id
_entity.type
_entity.pdbx_description
1 polymer ?
#
loop_
_entity_poly.entity_id
_entity_poly.type
_entity_poly.pdbx_seq_one_letter_code
_entity_poly.pdbx_strand_id
1 'polypeptide(L)'
;MMYTNTNKYFLIAALFAALSSLVKAQFDGGDFGHQPAICPPFRCRKGQEPVPKWPYKVKSMGCAASSGGMMAMQPSSMGQEDPLEDCCHSREVCLQTCGSVKHLCIEEFQKCSERTCASLSKSVDRQDCNKKVELQKMLAGMSNNCRDYDNYQRQACKCVDEDKADKEKVKFLTRFYEKHNPEDVGKAEKLAAKADTARKMSTVIVKLVQKYPKAMKIIEDPNKAMMDKILKEAKEKKDDTDEEDDESTAEDMGTDEL
;
A
#
# COMPACT_ATOMS: atom_id res chain seq x y z
N MET A 1 13.17 74.87 17.74
CA MET A 1 14.15 73.78 17.98
C MET A 1 13.37 72.48 18.12
N MET A 2 13.34 71.65 17.08
CA MET A 2 12.71 70.34 17.09
C MET A 2 13.81 69.28 17.27
N TYR A 3 13.82 68.60 18.41
CA TYR A 3 14.66 67.42 18.65
C TYR A 3 13.86 66.20 18.17
N THR A 4 14.16 65.70 16.96
CA THR A 4 13.52 64.50 16.43
C THR A 4 14.17 63.25 17.01
N ASN A 5 13.33 62.41 17.61
CA ASN A 5 13.63 61.19 18.34
C ASN A 5 13.82 60.03 17.35
N THR A 6 15.00 59.93 16.73
CA THR A 6 15.34 58.88 15.75
C THR A 6 15.96 57.63 16.38
N ASN A 7 16.12 57.58 17.71
CA ASN A 7 16.94 56.54 18.36
C ASN A 7 16.14 55.36 18.95
N LYS A 8 14.80 55.36 18.88
CA LYS A 8 13.98 54.24 19.38
C LYS A 8 13.63 53.19 18.31
N TYR A 9 13.65 53.57 17.03
CA TYR A 9 13.28 52.64 15.94
C TYR A 9 14.42 51.70 15.53
N PHE A 10 15.68 52.10 15.75
CA PHE A 10 16.83 51.25 15.43
C PHE A 10 17.00 50.07 16.41
N LEU A 11 16.64 50.24 17.67
CA LEU A 11 16.75 49.18 18.69
C LEU A 11 15.62 48.14 18.60
N ILE A 12 14.44 48.51 18.08
CA ILE A 12 13.33 47.56 17.91
C ILE A 12 13.56 46.66 16.68
N ALA A 13 14.18 47.17 15.61
CA ALA A 13 14.50 46.39 14.42
C ALA A 13 15.55 45.29 14.69
N ALA A 14 16.50 45.53 15.60
CA ALA A 14 17.53 44.55 15.97
C ALA A 14 16.97 43.39 16.83
N LEU A 15 15.92 43.63 17.63
CA LEU A 15 15.29 42.58 18.45
C LEU A 15 14.39 41.64 17.63
N PHE A 16 13.79 42.09 16.53
CA PHE A 16 13.03 41.20 15.63
C PHE A 16 13.92 40.39 14.66
N ALA A 17 15.11 40.89 14.33
CA ALA A 17 16.08 40.16 13.52
C ALA A 17 16.83 39.06 14.30
N ALA A 18 16.89 39.15 15.63
CA ALA A 18 17.55 38.14 16.48
C ALA A 18 16.62 36.98 16.93
N LEU A 19 15.29 37.16 16.86
CA LEU A 19 14.32 36.10 17.20
C LEU A 19 13.92 35.21 16.01
N SER A 20 14.37 35.52 14.80
CA SER A 20 14.07 34.74 13.59
C SER A 20 15.11 33.65 13.26
N SER A 21 16.15 33.47 14.08
CA SER A 21 17.23 32.51 13.81
C SER A 21 17.33 31.33 14.78
N LEU A 22 16.42 31.16 15.74
CA LEU A 22 16.48 30.07 16.73
C LEU A 22 15.29 29.08 16.69
N VAL A 23 14.48 29.08 15.62
CA VAL A 23 13.50 28.00 15.34
C VAL A 23 13.82 27.36 13.98
N LYS A 24 15.08 26.99 13.78
CA LYS A 24 15.52 26.16 12.64
C LYS A 24 16.43 25.00 13.05
N ALA A 25 16.39 24.61 14.32
CA ALA A 25 16.99 23.37 14.78
C ALA A 25 15.89 22.52 15.43
N GLN A 26 15.90 21.22 15.14
CA GLN A 26 14.94 20.19 15.60
C GLN A 26 13.69 19.99 14.73
N PHE A 27 13.89 19.77 13.44
CA PHE A 27 13.24 18.63 12.76
C PHE A 27 14.16 18.15 11.64
N ASP A 28 15.41 17.80 12.00
CA ASP A 28 16.12 16.76 11.26
C ASP A 28 15.40 15.45 11.60
N GLY A 29 14.22 15.28 11.00
CA GLY A 29 13.66 13.96 10.79
C GLY A 29 14.69 13.25 9.93
N GLY A 30 15.47 12.38 10.56
CA GLY A 30 16.54 11.64 9.91
C GLY A 30 16.03 11.10 8.58
N ASP A 31 16.57 11.63 7.49
CA ASP A 31 16.45 11.03 6.18
C ASP A 31 17.19 9.70 6.26
N PHE A 32 16.49 8.66 6.72
CA PHE A 32 16.88 7.29 6.48
C PHE A 32 16.70 7.06 4.99
N GLY A 33 17.66 7.55 4.20
CA GLY A 33 17.73 7.52 2.75
C GLY A 33 17.86 6.10 2.19
N HIS A 34 16.94 5.21 2.55
CA HIS A 34 16.72 3.94 1.89
C HIS A 34 15.99 4.22 0.58
N GLN A 35 16.76 4.65 -0.42
CA GLN A 35 16.29 4.66 -1.79
C GLN A 35 15.86 3.23 -2.15
N PRO A 36 14.62 3.03 -2.64
CA PRO A 36 14.14 1.69 -2.97
C PRO A 36 15.10 1.05 -3.97
N ALA A 37 15.53 -0.19 -3.70
CA ALA A 37 16.48 -0.89 -4.57
C ALA A 37 16.02 -0.86 -6.04
N ILE A 38 16.87 -0.29 -6.89
CA ILE A 38 16.63 -0.18 -8.33
C ILE A 38 16.83 -1.58 -8.93
N CYS A 39 15.71 -2.28 -9.14
CA CYS A 39 15.74 -3.57 -9.82
C CYS A 39 15.71 -3.38 -11.34
N PRO A 40 16.62 -4.06 -12.08
CA PRO A 40 16.58 -4.01 -13.53
C PRO A 40 15.24 -4.57 -14.04
N PRO A 41 14.65 -3.99 -15.09
CA PRO A 41 13.45 -4.54 -15.70
C PRO A 41 13.71 -5.95 -16.22
N PHE A 42 12.69 -6.81 -16.21
CA PHE A 42 12.78 -8.13 -16.82
C PHE A 42 13.09 -8.02 -18.32
N ARG A 43 14.06 -8.81 -18.79
CA ARG A 43 14.50 -8.84 -20.19
C ARG A 43 14.52 -10.26 -20.74
N CYS A 44 14.12 -10.38 -22.00
CA CYS A 44 14.24 -11.60 -22.77
C CYS A 44 15.56 -11.62 -23.54
N ARG A 45 15.84 -12.75 -24.22
CA ARG A 45 16.98 -12.83 -25.14
C ARG A 45 16.79 -11.84 -26.29
N LYS A 46 17.88 -11.47 -26.96
CA LYS A 46 17.82 -10.59 -28.14
C LYS A 46 16.87 -11.18 -29.20
N GLY A 47 16.03 -10.34 -29.80
CA GLY A 47 15.00 -10.76 -30.77
C GLY A 47 13.70 -11.25 -30.13
N GLN A 48 13.57 -11.14 -28.80
CA GLN A 48 12.38 -11.57 -28.07
C GLN A 48 11.86 -10.47 -27.14
N GLU A 49 10.55 -10.40 -27.00
CA GLU A 49 9.87 -9.51 -26.07
C GLU A 49 9.18 -10.28 -24.94
N PRO A 50 9.16 -9.72 -23.71
CA PRO A 50 8.36 -10.25 -22.64
C PRO A 50 6.89 -9.90 -22.87
N VAL A 51 6.04 -10.92 -22.90
CA VAL A 51 4.58 -10.77 -22.96
C VAL A 51 3.92 -11.46 -21.76
N PRO A 52 2.75 -10.99 -21.31
CA PRO A 52 2.05 -11.59 -20.19
C PRO A 52 1.62 -13.03 -20.48
N LYS A 53 1.76 -13.92 -19.50
CA LYS A 53 1.25 -15.30 -19.55
C LYS A 53 -0.25 -15.32 -19.29
N TRP A 54 -0.92 -16.25 -19.95
CA TRP A 54 -2.31 -16.64 -19.65
C TRP A 54 -2.32 -18.09 -19.16
N PRO A 55 -3.14 -18.46 -18.15
CA PRO A 55 -4.06 -17.62 -17.38
C PRO A 55 -3.35 -16.60 -16.50
N TYR A 56 -3.92 -15.38 -16.43
CA TYR A 56 -3.41 -14.33 -15.55
C TYR A 56 -3.68 -14.71 -14.09
N LYS A 57 -2.61 -14.83 -13.30
CA LYS A 57 -2.66 -15.24 -11.89
C LYS A 57 -1.96 -14.19 -11.05
N VAL A 58 -2.74 -13.32 -10.43
CA VAL A 58 -2.24 -12.33 -9.47
C VAL A 58 -2.90 -12.54 -8.13
N LYS A 59 -2.09 -12.45 -7.08
CA LYS A 59 -2.49 -12.62 -5.70
C LYS A 59 -2.28 -11.31 -4.96
N SER A 60 -3.10 -11.01 -3.97
CA SER A 60 -2.83 -9.85 -3.13
C SER A 60 -3.20 -10.12 -1.68
N MET A 61 -2.34 -9.72 -0.76
CA MET A 61 -2.60 -9.68 0.69
C MET A 61 -2.87 -8.25 1.17
N GLY A 62 -3.08 -7.30 0.24
CA GLY A 62 -3.32 -5.90 0.57
C GLY A 62 -2.15 -5.29 1.33
N CYS A 63 -2.44 -4.43 2.30
CA CYS A 63 -1.37 -3.77 3.05
C CYS A 63 -0.59 -4.71 3.98
N ALA A 64 -1.09 -5.92 4.27
CA ALA A 64 -0.36 -6.91 5.06
C ALA A 64 0.97 -7.34 4.39
N ALA A 65 1.00 -7.38 3.04
CA ALA A 65 2.18 -7.75 2.27
C ALA A 65 3.39 -6.83 2.49
N SER A 66 3.15 -5.52 2.66
CA SER A 66 4.21 -4.52 2.87
C SER A 66 4.90 -4.65 4.23
N SER A 67 4.34 -5.44 5.14
CA SER A 67 4.82 -5.59 6.51
C SER A 67 5.51 -6.91 6.82
N GLY A 68 5.59 -7.81 5.84
CA GLY A 68 6.06 -9.19 6.08
C GLY A 68 5.19 -9.94 7.10
N GLY A 69 3.91 -9.57 7.23
CA GLY A 69 2.99 -10.08 8.25
C GLY A 69 3.11 -9.42 9.63
N MET A 70 4.12 -8.57 9.87
CA MET A 70 4.36 -7.97 11.20
C MET A 70 3.39 -6.82 11.54
N MET A 71 2.93 -6.05 10.53
CA MET A 71 1.94 -4.97 10.74
C MET A 71 0.50 -5.42 10.56
N ALA A 72 0.26 -6.70 10.30
CA ALA A 72 -1.06 -7.31 10.49
C ALA A 72 -1.53 -7.20 11.96
N MET A 73 -0.63 -6.81 12.87
CA MET A 73 -0.85 -6.58 14.29
C MET A 73 -1.46 -5.21 14.62
N GLN A 74 -1.65 -4.29 13.67
CA GLN A 74 -2.54 -3.17 13.93
C GLN A 74 -3.96 -3.68 13.76
N PRO A 75 -4.77 -3.73 14.84
CA PRO A 75 -6.18 -3.94 14.67
C PRO A 75 -6.63 -2.84 13.72
N SER A 76 -7.31 -3.21 12.63
CA SER A 76 -8.30 -2.33 12.04
C SER A 76 -9.16 -1.91 13.22
N SER A 77 -8.92 -0.73 13.78
CA SER A 77 -9.63 -0.25 14.95
C SER A 77 -11.11 -0.35 14.62
N MET A 78 -11.79 -1.31 15.23
CA MET A 78 -13.24 -1.46 15.18
C MET A 78 -13.83 -1.48 13.75
N GLY A 79 -13.36 -2.38 12.87
CA GLY A 79 -14.06 -2.66 11.60
C GLY A 79 -14.01 -1.54 10.54
N GLN A 80 -13.13 -0.54 10.69
CA GLN A 80 -12.84 0.39 9.59
C GLN A 80 -11.89 -0.25 8.58
N GLU A 81 -12.32 -0.24 7.31
CA GLU A 81 -11.48 -0.58 6.17
C GLU A 81 -10.24 0.34 6.15
N ASP A 82 -9.05 -0.22 5.94
CA ASP A 82 -7.85 0.61 5.82
C ASP A 82 -7.98 1.47 4.55
N PRO A 83 -7.93 2.80 4.63
CA PRO A 83 -8.08 3.65 3.45
C PRO A 83 -7.03 3.34 2.37
N LEU A 84 -5.88 2.78 2.75
CA LEU A 84 -4.79 2.45 1.83
C LEU A 84 -4.93 1.09 1.15
N GLU A 85 -5.93 0.28 1.50
CA GLU A 85 -6.01 -1.12 1.07
C GLU A 85 -6.03 -1.25 -0.47
N ASP A 86 -6.79 -0.42 -1.16
CA ASP A 86 -6.81 -0.36 -2.62
C ASP A 86 -5.45 0.01 -3.24
N CYS A 87 -4.73 0.94 -2.62
CA CYS A 87 -3.39 1.32 -3.05
C CYS A 87 -2.41 0.14 -2.90
N CYS A 88 -2.54 -0.62 -1.81
CA CYS A 88 -1.73 -1.81 -1.56
C CYS A 88 -2.04 -2.94 -2.56
N HIS A 89 -3.32 -3.21 -2.85
CA HIS A 89 -3.72 -4.14 -3.90
C HIS A 89 -3.14 -3.74 -5.26
N SER A 90 -3.26 -2.46 -5.62
CA SER A 90 -2.69 -1.93 -6.86
C SER A 90 -1.17 -2.13 -6.94
N ARG A 91 -0.45 -1.90 -5.84
CA ARG A 91 1.01 -2.11 -5.76
C ARG A 91 1.37 -3.56 -6.05
N GLU A 92 0.70 -4.50 -5.39
CA GLU A 92 0.99 -5.92 -5.56
C GLU A 92 0.67 -6.42 -6.96
N VAL A 93 -0.44 -5.97 -7.54
CA VAL A 93 -0.80 -6.23 -8.95
C VAL A 93 0.28 -5.69 -9.87
N CYS A 94 0.78 -4.47 -9.65
CA CYS A 94 1.85 -3.88 -10.45
C CYS A 94 3.13 -4.72 -10.38
N LEU A 95 3.57 -5.12 -9.18
CA LEU A 95 4.78 -5.92 -8.99
C LEU A 95 4.68 -7.31 -9.65
N GLN A 96 3.49 -7.90 -9.67
CA GLN A 96 3.19 -9.20 -10.29
C GLN A 96 2.86 -9.13 -11.78
N THR A 97 2.71 -7.95 -12.36
CA THR A 97 2.39 -7.82 -13.78
C THR A 97 3.66 -7.87 -14.63
N CYS A 98 3.61 -8.68 -15.68
CA CYS A 98 4.73 -8.81 -16.61
C CYS A 98 5.13 -7.46 -17.23
N GLY A 99 6.43 -7.17 -17.23
CA GLY A 99 6.98 -5.97 -17.86
C GLY A 99 6.82 -4.69 -17.03
N SER A 100 6.32 -4.80 -15.79
CA SER A 100 6.31 -3.69 -14.84
C SER A 100 7.73 -3.33 -14.41
N VAL A 101 7.89 -2.20 -13.72
CA VAL A 101 9.19 -1.75 -13.19
C VAL A 101 9.03 -1.48 -11.70
N LYS A 102 9.80 -2.16 -10.85
CA LYS A 102 9.62 -2.16 -9.37
C LYS A 102 9.51 -0.74 -8.80
N HIS A 103 10.45 0.15 -9.11
CA HIS A 103 10.47 1.49 -8.55
C HIS A 103 9.24 2.32 -8.96
N LEU A 104 8.75 2.16 -10.19
CA LEU A 104 7.53 2.83 -10.65
C LEU A 104 6.28 2.30 -9.95
N CYS A 105 6.22 0.99 -9.66
CA CYS A 105 5.11 0.43 -8.86
C CYS A 105 5.09 1.02 -7.44
N ILE A 106 6.27 1.26 -6.85
CA ILE A 106 6.39 1.89 -5.52
C ILE A 106 6.02 3.37 -5.58
N GLU A 107 6.46 4.09 -6.61
CA GLU A 107 6.11 5.50 -6.82
C GLU A 107 4.60 5.71 -7.02
N GLU A 108 3.95 4.86 -7.84
CA GLU A 108 2.50 4.93 -8.04
C GLU A 108 1.72 4.57 -6.75
N PHE A 109 2.25 3.67 -5.93
CA PHE A 109 1.71 3.43 -4.60
C PHE A 109 1.77 4.70 -3.73
N GLN A 110 2.93 5.36 -3.65
CA GLN A 110 3.08 6.59 -2.88
C GLN A 110 2.08 7.67 -3.32
N LYS A 111 1.95 7.89 -4.65
CA LYS A 111 0.98 8.83 -5.22
C LYS A 111 -0.47 8.45 -4.90
N CYS A 112 -0.80 7.16 -4.95
CA CYS A 112 -2.13 6.68 -4.59
C CYS A 112 -2.42 7.00 -3.12
N SER A 113 -1.52 6.62 -2.22
CA SER A 113 -1.68 6.78 -0.80
C SER A 113 -1.77 8.25 -0.37
N GLU A 114 -0.94 9.12 -0.94
CA GLU A 114 -0.98 10.56 -0.65
C GLU A 114 -2.32 11.19 -1.06
N ARG A 115 -2.86 10.84 -2.24
CA ARG A 115 -4.19 11.31 -2.67
C ARG A 115 -5.28 10.77 -1.77
N THR A 116 -5.23 9.50 -1.42
CA THR A 116 -6.18 8.85 -0.52
C THR A 116 -6.18 9.53 0.85
N CYS A 117 -5.01 9.70 1.47
CA CYS A 117 -4.90 10.39 2.76
C CYS A 117 -5.41 11.84 2.65
N ALA A 118 -5.06 12.57 1.59
CA ALA A 118 -5.55 13.94 1.39
C ALA A 118 -7.08 14.03 1.25
N SER A 119 -7.74 12.98 0.78
CA SER A 119 -9.20 12.92 0.61
C SER A 119 -9.97 12.72 1.93
N LEU A 120 -9.31 12.33 3.02
CA LEU A 120 -9.97 12.12 4.31
C LEU A 120 -10.40 13.46 4.93
N SER A 121 -11.63 13.50 5.42
CA SER A 121 -12.26 14.72 5.94
C SER A 121 -11.71 15.14 7.31
N LYS A 122 -11.45 14.18 8.20
CA LYS A 122 -10.94 14.42 9.55
C LYS A 122 -9.42 14.56 9.56
N SER A 123 -8.92 15.57 10.27
CA SER A 123 -7.48 15.82 10.39
C SER A 123 -6.72 14.69 11.08
N VAL A 124 -7.33 14.05 12.09
CA VAL A 124 -6.74 12.91 12.81
C VAL A 124 -6.54 11.73 11.85
N ASP A 125 -7.59 11.33 11.14
CA ASP A 125 -7.54 10.26 10.13
C ASP A 125 -6.49 10.55 9.04
N ARG A 126 -6.36 11.81 8.59
CA ARG A 126 -5.31 12.24 7.65
C ARG A 126 -3.91 12.04 8.23
N GLN A 127 -3.68 12.48 9.47
CA GLN A 127 -2.39 12.35 10.13
C GLN A 127 -2.00 10.89 10.31
N ASP A 128 -2.94 10.04 10.73
CA ASP A 128 -2.70 8.62 10.94
C ASP A 128 -2.48 7.88 9.62
N CYS A 129 -3.24 8.22 8.58
CA CYS A 129 -3.00 7.74 7.21
C CYS A 129 -1.58 8.11 6.75
N ASN A 130 -1.17 9.38 6.89
CA ASN A 130 0.17 9.81 6.50
C ASN A 130 1.28 9.08 7.28
N LYS A 131 1.12 8.85 8.59
CA LYS A 131 2.07 8.04 9.38
C LYS A 131 2.19 6.62 8.83
N LYS A 132 1.07 5.98 8.46
CA LYS A 132 1.08 4.66 7.81
C LYS A 132 1.81 4.69 6.48
N VAL A 133 1.60 5.71 5.66
CA VAL A 133 2.31 5.88 4.38
C VAL A 133 3.82 5.97 4.60
N GLU A 134 4.27 6.81 5.52
CA GLU A 134 5.70 6.96 5.82
C GLU A 134 6.33 5.66 6.33
N LEU A 135 5.62 4.93 7.20
CA LEU A 135 6.06 3.61 7.64
C LEU A 135 6.17 2.61 6.48
N GLN A 136 5.20 2.56 5.59
CA GLN A 136 5.25 1.68 4.42
C GLN A 136 6.35 2.07 3.43
N LYS A 137 6.62 3.38 3.25
CA LYS A 137 7.75 3.89 2.46
C LYS A 137 9.07 3.37 3.05
N MET A 138 9.24 3.49 4.36
CA MET A 138 10.43 3.00 5.07
C MET A 138 10.61 1.48 4.89
N LEU A 139 9.56 0.69 5.16
CA LEU A 139 9.61 -0.78 5.02
C LEU A 139 9.87 -1.23 3.58
N ALA A 140 9.27 -0.57 2.59
CA ALA A 140 9.53 -0.84 1.19
C ALA A 140 10.99 -0.51 0.81
N GLY A 141 11.54 0.57 1.36
CA GLY A 141 12.94 0.95 1.23
C GLY A 141 13.88 -0.10 1.81
N MET A 142 13.58 -0.69 2.96
CA MET A 142 14.40 -1.74 3.59
C MET A 142 14.49 -3.04 2.78
N SER A 143 13.54 -3.29 1.86
CA SER A 143 13.55 -4.44 0.95
C SER A 143 14.55 -4.27 -0.20
N ASN A 144 15.84 -4.29 0.15
CA ASN A 144 16.94 -3.98 -0.77
C ASN A 144 17.24 -5.06 -1.82
N ASN A 145 16.50 -6.17 -1.85
CA ASN A 145 16.73 -7.24 -2.82
C ASN A 145 15.66 -7.26 -3.94
N CYS A 146 16.07 -7.77 -5.10
CA CYS A 146 15.22 -7.92 -6.28
C CYS A 146 14.61 -9.31 -6.42
N ARG A 147 14.92 -10.23 -5.50
CA ARG A 147 14.61 -11.66 -5.65
C ARG A 147 13.12 -11.91 -5.86
N ASP A 148 12.27 -11.31 -5.04
CA ASP A 148 10.83 -11.54 -5.10
C ASP A 148 10.22 -10.90 -6.35
N TYR A 149 10.65 -9.68 -6.67
CA TYR A 149 10.26 -9.00 -7.91
C TYR A 149 10.68 -9.80 -9.16
N ASP A 150 11.90 -10.30 -9.21
CA ASP A 150 12.39 -11.10 -10.32
C ASP A 150 11.61 -12.42 -10.46
N ASN A 151 11.23 -13.02 -9.33
CA ASN A 151 10.39 -14.22 -9.32
C ASN A 151 8.98 -13.92 -9.84
N TYR A 152 8.38 -12.80 -9.43
CA TYR A 152 7.10 -12.35 -9.98
C TYR A 152 7.19 -12.16 -11.50
N GLN A 153 8.24 -11.50 -12.00
CA GLN A 153 8.42 -11.30 -13.43
C GLN A 153 8.61 -12.62 -14.18
N ARG A 154 9.40 -13.57 -13.65
CA ARG A 154 9.55 -14.91 -14.26
C ARG A 154 8.24 -15.69 -14.32
N GLN A 155 7.40 -15.56 -13.29
CA GLN A 155 6.10 -16.22 -13.24
C GLN A 155 5.09 -15.59 -14.20
N ALA A 156 5.10 -14.26 -14.32
CA ALA A 156 4.13 -13.50 -15.11
C ALA A 156 4.49 -13.38 -16.60
N CYS A 157 5.79 -13.33 -16.93
CA CYS A 157 6.26 -13.14 -18.31
C CYS A 157 6.59 -14.46 -19.00
N LYS A 158 6.31 -14.51 -20.31
CA LYS A 158 6.96 -15.42 -21.27
C LYS A 158 7.68 -14.60 -22.32
N CYS A 159 8.80 -15.12 -22.82
CA CYS A 159 9.51 -14.51 -23.95
C CYS A 159 8.98 -15.08 -25.25
N VAL A 160 8.64 -14.21 -26.18
CA VAL A 160 8.20 -14.57 -27.54
C VAL A 160 8.98 -13.76 -28.54
N ASP A 161 9.10 -14.27 -29.77
CA ASP A 161 9.78 -13.54 -30.84
C ASP A 161 9.07 -12.19 -31.11
N GLU A 162 9.86 -11.15 -31.41
CA GLU A 162 9.37 -9.77 -31.60
C GLU A 162 8.21 -9.69 -32.61
N ASP A 163 8.29 -10.44 -33.72
CA ASP A 163 7.26 -10.52 -34.76
C ASP A 163 5.91 -11.13 -34.28
N LYS A 164 5.93 -11.84 -33.14
CA LYS A 164 4.76 -12.48 -32.53
C LYS A 164 4.26 -11.73 -31.29
N ALA A 165 5.03 -10.77 -30.78
CA ALA A 165 4.73 -10.10 -29.52
C ALA A 165 3.36 -9.42 -29.53
N ASP A 166 3.04 -8.69 -30.60
CA ASP A 166 1.78 -7.96 -30.71
C ASP A 166 0.57 -8.90 -30.77
N LYS A 167 0.67 -9.99 -31.52
CA LYS A 167 -0.37 -11.02 -31.57
C LYS A 167 -0.62 -11.63 -30.19
N GLU A 168 0.43 -11.86 -29.41
CA GLU A 168 0.31 -12.41 -28.06
C GLU A 168 -0.22 -11.38 -27.04
N LYS A 169 0.11 -10.09 -27.19
CA LYS A 169 -0.49 -8.99 -26.41
C LYS A 169 -2.00 -8.90 -26.66
N VAL A 170 -2.43 -8.93 -27.93
CA VAL A 170 -3.86 -8.94 -28.31
C VAL A 170 -4.55 -10.15 -27.70
N LYS A 171 -4.00 -11.36 -27.91
CA LYS A 171 -4.56 -12.60 -27.39
C LYS A 171 -4.71 -12.61 -25.88
N PHE A 172 -3.76 -12.03 -25.15
CA PHE A 172 -3.88 -11.86 -23.71
C PHE A 172 -5.08 -10.97 -23.34
N LEU A 173 -5.20 -9.79 -23.96
CA LEU A 173 -6.30 -8.85 -23.66
C LEU A 173 -7.66 -9.42 -24.06
N THR A 174 -7.76 -10.07 -25.21
CA THR A 174 -8.97 -10.77 -25.66
C THR A 174 -9.42 -11.77 -24.59
N ARG A 175 -8.53 -12.64 -24.12
CA ARG A 175 -8.84 -13.62 -23.07
C ARG A 175 -9.19 -12.99 -21.73
N PHE A 176 -8.54 -11.88 -21.40
CA PHE A 176 -8.88 -11.11 -20.20
C PHE A 176 -10.33 -10.60 -20.27
N TYR A 177 -10.71 -9.98 -21.40
CA TYR A 177 -12.06 -9.49 -21.61
C TYR A 177 -13.09 -10.62 -21.67
N GLU A 178 -12.83 -11.70 -22.40
CA GLU A 178 -13.71 -12.89 -22.44
C GLU A 178 -14.05 -13.39 -21.04
N LYS A 179 -13.09 -13.32 -20.11
CA LYS A 179 -13.27 -13.79 -18.73
C LYS A 179 -13.94 -12.77 -17.81
N HIS A 180 -13.64 -11.48 -17.97
CA HIS A 180 -14.00 -10.46 -16.98
C HIS A 180 -14.99 -9.40 -17.47
N ASN A 181 -15.10 -9.19 -18.79
CA ASN A 181 -16.09 -8.32 -19.42
C ASN A 181 -16.27 -8.63 -20.92
N PRO A 182 -17.10 -9.64 -21.28
CA PRO A 182 -17.25 -10.11 -22.66
C PRO A 182 -17.75 -9.05 -23.64
N GLU A 183 -18.53 -8.07 -23.17
CA GLU A 183 -19.08 -6.97 -23.99
C GLU A 183 -17.98 -6.07 -24.58
N ASP A 184 -16.81 -6.02 -23.94
CA ASP A 184 -15.69 -5.14 -24.32
C ASP A 184 -14.57 -5.86 -25.07
N VAL A 185 -14.74 -7.11 -25.49
CA VAL A 185 -13.69 -7.90 -26.18
C VAL A 185 -13.12 -7.18 -27.41
N GLY A 186 -13.95 -6.45 -28.16
CA GLY A 186 -13.53 -5.66 -29.31
C GLY A 186 -12.53 -4.53 -28.99
N LYS A 187 -12.34 -4.16 -27.72
CA LYS A 187 -11.34 -3.16 -27.29
C LYS A 187 -9.91 -3.72 -27.22
N ALA A 188 -9.75 -5.04 -27.23
CA ALA A 188 -8.46 -5.72 -27.03
C ALA A 188 -7.38 -5.27 -28.03
N GLU A 189 -7.70 -5.24 -29.33
CA GLU A 189 -6.76 -4.85 -30.38
C GLU A 189 -6.29 -3.40 -30.23
N LYS A 190 -7.25 -2.48 -30.05
CA LYS A 190 -6.95 -1.05 -29.87
C LYS A 190 -6.12 -0.77 -28.61
N LEU A 191 -6.34 -1.54 -27.54
CA LEU A 191 -5.57 -1.42 -26.31
C LEU A 191 -4.17 -2.01 -26.46
N ALA A 192 -4.02 -3.16 -27.12
CA ALA A 192 -2.73 -3.76 -27.42
C ALA A 192 -1.87 -2.82 -28.28
N ALA A 193 -2.46 -2.21 -29.31
CA ALA A 193 -1.76 -1.25 -30.18
C ALA A 193 -1.25 -0.01 -29.43
N LYS A 194 -1.95 0.44 -28.38
CA LYS A 194 -1.50 1.54 -27.51
C LYS A 194 -0.43 1.10 -26.49
N ALA A 195 -0.32 -0.20 -26.25
CA ALA A 195 0.60 -0.83 -25.33
C ALA A 195 1.81 -1.44 -26.06
N ASP A 196 2.47 -0.63 -26.89
CA ASP A 196 3.62 -1.00 -27.71
C ASP A 196 4.77 -1.65 -26.91
N THR A 197 5.03 -1.17 -25.70
CA THR A 197 6.09 -1.66 -24.81
C THR A 197 5.55 -2.51 -23.67
N ALA A 198 6.38 -3.41 -23.16
CA ALA A 198 6.07 -4.22 -21.97
C ALA A 198 5.64 -3.36 -20.77
N ARG A 199 6.26 -2.18 -20.60
CA ARG A 199 5.87 -1.20 -19.57
C ARG A 199 4.45 -0.69 -19.79
N LYS A 200 4.11 -0.18 -20.98
CA LYS A 200 2.74 0.31 -21.25
C LYS A 200 1.72 -0.81 -21.14
N MET A 201 2.06 -2.02 -21.58
CA MET A 201 1.23 -3.21 -21.40
C MET A 201 0.97 -3.48 -19.92
N SER A 202 2.00 -3.39 -19.07
CA SER A 202 1.84 -3.54 -17.63
C SER A 202 0.87 -2.51 -17.04
N THR A 203 0.97 -1.24 -17.46
CA THR A 203 0.05 -0.17 -17.03
C THR A 203 -1.39 -0.45 -17.44
N VAL A 204 -1.61 -0.95 -18.67
CA VAL A 204 -2.95 -1.32 -19.13
C VAL A 204 -3.52 -2.44 -18.27
N ILE A 205 -2.74 -3.49 -18.00
CA ILE A 205 -3.18 -4.63 -17.20
C ILE A 205 -3.51 -4.22 -15.77
N VAL A 206 -2.65 -3.42 -15.12
CA VAL A 206 -2.91 -2.91 -13.76
C VAL A 206 -4.24 -2.15 -13.71
N LYS A 207 -4.49 -1.26 -14.68
CA LYS A 207 -5.77 -0.53 -14.77
C LYS A 207 -6.97 -1.44 -15.02
N LEU A 208 -6.80 -2.50 -15.81
CA LEU A 208 -7.85 -3.49 -16.01
C LEU A 208 -8.16 -4.25 -14.72
N VAL A 209 -7.14 -4.67 -13.97
CA VAL A 209 -7.36 -5.37 -12.69
C VAL A 209 -8.00 -4.45 -11.66
N GLN A 210 -7.62 -3.16 -11.60
CA GLN A 210 -8.31 -2.17 -10.78
C GLN A 210 -9.79 -2.02 -11.16
N LYS A 211 -10.10 -2.01 -12.47
CA LYS A 211 -11.48 -1.93 -12.96
C LYS A 211 -12.26 -3.24 -12.72
N TYR A 212 -11.58 -4.38 -12.70
CA TYR A 212 -12.16 -5.70 -12.52
C TYR A 212 -11.47 -6.43 -11.35
N PRO A 213 -11.72 -6.05 -10.08
CA PRO A 213 -11.01 -6.59 -8.91
C PRO A 213 -11.11 -8.12 -8.78
N LYS A 214 -12.16 -8.75 -9.31
CA LYS A 214 -12.31 -10.21 -9.38
C LYS A 214 -11.22 -10.92 -10.22
N ALA A 215 -10.39 -10.17 -10.96
CA ALA A 215 -9.25 -10.69 -11.70
C ALA A 215 -8.04 -10.99 -10.79
N MET A 216 -7.97 -10.42 -9.59
CA MET A 216 -6.98 -10.76 -8.57
C MET A 216 -7.57 -11.69 -7.52
N LYS A 217 -6.73 -12.58 -6.96
CA LYS A 217 -7.09 -13.42 -5.81
C LYS A 217 -6.60 -12.75 -4.54
N ILE A 218 -7.52 -12.25 -3.72
CA ILE A 218 -7.18 -11.81 -2.36
C ILE A 218 -6.84 -13.06 -1.52
N ILE A 219 -5.71 -13.02 -0.84
CA ILE A 219 -5.25 -14.07 0.08
C ILE A 219 -5.22 -13.45 1.46
N GLU A 220 -6.00 -14.03 2.37
CA GLU A 220 -5.94 -13.66 3.78
C GLU A 220 -4.59 -14.09 4.38
N ASP A 221 -4.00 -13.23 5.19
CA ASP A 221 -2.79 -13.56 5.92
C ASP A 221 -3.08 -14.70 6.90
N PRO A 222 -2.42 -15.88 6.77
CA PRO A 222 -2.63 -16.99 7.70
C PRO A 222 -2.33 -16.61 9.15
N ASN A 223 -1.44 -15.63 9.38
CA ASN A 223 -1.15 -15.13 10.71
C ASN A 223 -2.31 -14.28 11.26
N LYS A 224 -3.01 -13.53 10.40
CA LYS A 224 -4.21 -12.77 10.81
C LYS A 224 -5.34 -13.70 11.23
N ALA A 225 -5.63 -14.74 10.45
CA ALA A 225 -6.67 -15.71 10.79
C ALA A 225 -6.39 -16.42 12.14
N MET A 226 -5.11 -16.75 12.40
CA MET A 226 -4.69 -17.33 13.67
C MET A 226 -4.82 -16.33 14.83
N MET A 227 -4.43 -15.06 14.63
CA MET A 227 -4.53 -14.04 15.67
C MET A 227 -5.98 -13.62 15.95
N ASP A 228 -6.83 -13.51 14.94
CA ASP A 228 -8.27 -13.24 15.11
C ASP A 228 -8.93 -14.37 15.92
N LYS A 229 -8.51 -15.62 15.69
CA LYS A 229 -8.93 -16.76 16.49
C LYS A 229 -8.47 -16.64 17.95
N ILE A 230 -7.20 -16.30 18.19
CA ILE A 230 -6.65 -16.12 19.55
C ILE A 230 -7.35 -14.95 20.27
N LEU A 231 -7.59 -13.83 19.59
CA LEU A 231 -8.29 -12.67 20.16
C LEU A 231 -9.76 -12.97 20.44
N LYS A 232 -10.42 -13.76 19.59
CA LYS A 232 -11.79 -14.22 19.81
C LYS A 232 -11.86 -15.15 21.02
N GLU A 233 -10.97 -16.14 21.11
CA GLU A 233 -10.87 -17.04 22.27
C GLU A 233 -10.54 -16.28 23.57
N ALA A 234 -9.72 -15.23 23.50
CA ALA A 234 -9.41 -14.39 24.66
C ALA A 234 -10.58 -13.50 25.08
N LYS A 235 -11.43 -13.07 24.15
CA LYS A 235 -12.66 -12.33 24.46
C LYS A 235 -13.73 -13.25 25.03
N GLU A 236 -13.95 -14.42 24.43
CA GLU A 236 -14.90 -15.42 24.91
C GLU A 236 -14.55 -15.86 26.33
N LYS A 237 -13.27 -16.16 26.62
CA LYS A 237 -12.83 -16.44 27.99
C LYS A 237 -13.07 -15.29 28.96
N LYS A 238 -12.98 -14.05 28.50
CA LYS A 238 -13.18 -12.88 29.36
C LYS A 238 -14.67 -12.69 29.67
N ASP A 239 -15.55 -12.85 28.67
CA ASP A 239 -17.00 -12.81 28.86
C ASP A 239 -17.48 -13.99 29.74
N ASP A 240 -16.91 -15.20 29.58
CA ASP A 240 -17.22 -16.36 30.44
C ASP A 240 -16.79 -16.15 31.91
N THR A 241 -15.70 -15.40 32.15
CA THR A 241 -15.26 -15.09 33.53
C THR A 241 -16.10 -13.99 34.15
N ASP A 242 -16.61 -13.05 33.35
CA ASP A 242 -17.49 -11.98 33.80
C ASP A 242 -18.94 -12.48 34.05
N GLU A 243 -19.36 -13.62 33.45
CA GLU A 243 -20.65 -14.29 33.74
C GLU A 243 -20.59 -15.24 34.96
N GLU A 244 -19.43 -15.78 35.34
CA GLU A 244 -19.28 -16.64 36.54
C GLU A 244 -19.18 -15.85 37.86
N ASP A 245 -18.90 -14.54 37.82
CA ASP A 245 -18.76 -13.69 39.02
C ASP A 245 -20.10 -13.09 39.53
N ASP A 246 -21.23 -13.31 38.86
CA ASP A 246 -22.55 -12.78 39.26
C ASP A 246 -23.44 -13.78 40.03
N GLU A 247 -22.93 -14.97 40.41
CA GLU A 247 -23.67 -15.96 41.21
C GLU A 247 -23.01 -16.28 42.57
N SER A 248 -22.54 -15.26 43.30
CA SER A 248 -22.20 -15.43 44.72
C SER A 248 -22.32 -14.19 45.62
N THR A 249 -23.49 -13.54 45.67
CA THR A 249 -23.84 -12.75 46.87
C THR A 249 -25.34 -12.81 47.18
N ALA A 250 -25.76 -13.85 47.91
CA ALA A 250 -26.96 -13.79 48.72
C ALA A 250 -26.77 -14.62 50.00
N GLU A 251 -27.06 -13.97 51.13
CA GLU A 251 -27.34 -14.53 52.46
C GLU A 251 -26.14 -14.90 53.35
N ASP A 252 -25.83 -14.08 54.36
CA ASP A 252 -26.49 -14.22 55.66
C ASP A 252 -26.22 -13.00 56.59
N MET A 253 -27.31 -12.38 57.05
CA MET A 253 -27.34 -11.42 58.15
C MET A 253 -27.79 -12.17 59.39
N GLY A 254 -26.93 -12.34 60.39
CA GLY A 254 -27.29 -12.93 61.67
C GLY A 254 -26.58 -12.23 62.83
N THR A 255 -27.38 -11.55 63.64
CA THR A 255 -27.03 -10.84 64.87
C THR A 255 -26.62 -11.80 66.00
N ASP A 256 -25.75 -11.37 66.93
CA ASP A 256 -26.13 -11.13 68.34
C ASP A 256 -24.90 -10.94 69.26
N GLU A 257 -25.19 -10.19 70.31
CA GLU A 257 -24.35 -9.64 71.38
C GLU A 257 -23.46 -10.64 72.16
N LEU A 258 -22.30 -10.16 72.61
CA LEU A 258 -21.96 -10.00 74.03
C LEU A 258 -20.66 -9.20 74.23
#